data_AF-A0AAD9P1T5-F1
#
_entry.id   AF-A0AAD9P1T5-F1
#
_cell.length_a   1.000
_cell.length_b   1.000
_cell.length_c   1.000
_cell.angle_alpha   90.00
_cell.angle_beta   90.00
_cell.angle_gamma   90.00
#
_symmetry.space_group_name_H-M   'P 1'
#
loop_
_entity.id
_entity.type
_entity.pdbx_description
1 polymer ?
#
loop_
_entity_poly.entity_id
_entity_poly.type
_entity_poly.pdbx_seq_one_letter_code
_entity_poly.pdbx_strand_id
1 'polypeptide(L)'
;MLSLYNRIFKVESPARRLMQHLLSCFIFYGKTVPGTLLDRVISMGESLTKRAFNSQYVPKTSVRNNDGLVDSIRHLLFTDNFTKPYSHEHLLVHLLTTAL
;
A
#
# COMPACT_ATOMS: atom_id res chain seq x y z
N MET A 1 -4.79 -19.10 -3.33
CA MET A 1 -6.17 -18.54 -3.32
C MET A 1 -6.46 -17.78 -2.02
N LEU A 2 -6.29 -18.40 -0.86
CA LEU A 2 -6.49 -17.74 0.44
C LEU A 2 -5.60 -16.47 0.62
N SER A 3 -4.35 -16.53 0.16
CA SER A 3 -3.43 -15.39 0.14
C SER A 3 -3.94 -14.21 -0.71
N LEU A 4 -4.62 -14.50 -1.83
CA LEU A 4 -5.21 -13.49 -2.70
C LEU A 4 -6.43 -12.85 -2.05
N TYR A 5 -7.32 -13.65 -1.43
CA TYR A 5 -8.44 -13.15 -0.64
C TYR A 5 -7.96 -12.16 0.43
N ASN A 6 -6.97 -12.57 1.24
CA ASN A 6 -6.40 -11.71 2.28
C ASN A 6 -5.79 -10.42 1.70
N ARG A 7 -5.12 -10.51 0.55
CA ARG A 7 -4.51 -9.34 -0.11
C ARG A 7 -5.54 -8.37 -0.67
N ILE A 8 -6.66 -8.86 -1.20
CA ILE A 8 -7.78 -8.04 -1.70
C ILE A 8 -8.39 -7.22 -0.56
N PHE A 9 -8.57 -7.81 0.62
CA PHE A 9 -9.09 -7.08 1.79
C PHE A 9 -8.07 -6.11 2.40
N LYS A 10 -6.76 -6.35 2.22
CA LYS A 10 -5.68 -5.46 2.68
C LYS A 10 -5.47 -4.20 1.83
N VAL A 11 -5.81 -4.22 0.54
CA VAL A 11 -5.49 -3.12 -0.39
C VAL A 11 -6.76 -2.40 -0.83
N GLU A 12 -6.75 -1.08 -0.76
CA GLU A 12 -7.80 -0.28 -1.38
C GLU A 12 -7.80 -0.50 -2.90
N SER A 13 -8.82 -1.20 -3.38
CA SER A 13 -8.96 -1.52 -4.80
C SER A 13 -10.44 -1.71 -5.16
N PRO A 14 -10.81 -1.56 -6.44
CA PRO A 14 -12.15 -1.91 -6.92
C PRO A 14 -12.51 -3.37 -6.62
N ALA A 15 -11.51 -4.27 -6.65
CA ALA A 15 -11.68 -5.67 -6.30
C ALA A 15 -12.12 -5.86 -4.84
N ARG A 16 -11.63 -5.03 -3.91
CA ARG A 16 -12.06 -5.04 -2.51
C ARG A 16 -13.54 -4.69 -2.38
N ARG A 17 -14.00 -3.64 -3.07
CA ARG A 17 -15.40 -3.21 -3.05
C ARG A 17 -16.32 -4.29 -3.63
N LEU A 18 -15.93 -4.90 -4.75
CA LEU A 18 -16.67 -6.04 -5.31
C LEU A 18 -16.74 -7.20 -4.31
N MET A 19 -15.63 -7.55 -3.66
CA MET A 19 -15.58 -8.64 -2.70
C MET A 19 -16.42 -8.35 -1.45
N GLN A 20 -16.44 -7.10 -0.98
CA GLN A 20 -17.31 -6.65 0.11
C GLN A 20 -18.79 -6.74 -0.27
N HIS A 21 -19.14 -6.36 -1.50
CA HIS A 21 -20.50 -6.49 -2.00
C HIS A 21 -20.93 -7.97 -2.06
N LEU A 22 -20.11 -8.85 -2.63
CA LEU A 22 -20.39 -10.29 -2.66
C LEU A 22 -20.49 -10.89 -1.25
N LEU A 23 -19.62 -10.47 -0.34
CA LEU A 23 -19.69 -10.87 1.07
C LEU A 23 -20.99 -10.41 1.73
N SER A 24 -21.46 -9.19 1.45
CA SER A 24 -22.73 -8.68 1.95
C SER A 24 -23.91 -9.49 1.42
N CYS A 25 -23.92 -9.81 0.12
CA CYS A 25 -24.95 -10.66 -0.48
C CYS A 25 -24.95 -12.06 0.15
N PHE A 26 -23.76 -12.61 0.44
CA PHE A 26 -23.65 -13.88 1.13
C PHE A 26 -24.21 -13.82 2.56
N ILE A 27 -23.95 -12.75 3.31
CA ILE A 27 -24.47 -12.58 4.67
C ILE A 27 -26.00 -12.42 4.68
N PHE A 28 -26.56 -11.64 3.76
CA PHE A 28 -28.00 -11.36 3.73
C PHE A 28 -28.83 -12.49 3.11
N TYR A 29 -28.35 -13.07 2.01
CA TYR A 29 -29.12 -14.05 1.24
C TYR A 29 -28.64 -15.49 1.41
N GLY A 30 -27.48 -15.70 2.05
CA GLY A 30 -26.85 -17.03 2.15
C GLY A 30 -26.34 -17.59 0.82
N LYS A 31 -26.34 -16.79 -0.25
CA LYS A 31 -26.00 -17.23 -1.61
C LYS A 31 -24.61 -16.75 -2.02
N THR A 32 -23.83 -17.65 -2.59
CA THR A 32 -22.59 -17.32 -3.29
C THR A 32 -22.80 -17.33 -4.79
N VAL A 33 -22.01 -16.52 -5.50
CA VAL A 33 -21.92 -16.62 -6.95
C VAL A 33 -20.90 -17.71 -7.27
N PRO A 34 -21.28 -18.79 -7.98
CA PRO A 34 -20.41 -19.93 -8.23
C PRO A 34 -19.17 -19.54 -9.02
N GLY A 35 -18.02 -20.11 -8.65
CA GLY A 35 -16.75 -19.84 -9.31
C GLY A 35 -16.07 -18.54 -8.87
N THR A 36 -16.70 -17.74 -8.01
CA THR A 36 -16.06 -16.57 -7.40
C THR A 36 -15.01 -16.98 -6.36
N LEU A 37 -14.16 -16.02 -6.01
CA LEU A 37 -13.14 -16.22 -4.99
C LEU A 37 -13.77 -16.51 -3.62
N LEU A 38 -14.94 -15.92 -3.34
CA LEU A 38 -15.70 -16.13 -2.10
C LEU A 38 -16.26 -17.57 -2.02
N ASP A 39 -16.82 -18.06 -3.12
CA ASP A 39 -17.32 -19.43 -3.27
C ASP A 39 -16.23 -20.49 -3.02
N ARG A 40 -15.03 -20.26 -3.58
CA ARG A 40 -13.87 -21.13 -3.37
C ARG A 40 -13.32 -21.10 -1.95
N VAL A 41 -13.45 -19.98 -1.23
CA VAL A 41 -13.01 -19.89 0.18
C VAL A 41 -14.01 -20.61 1.08
N ILE A 42 -15.30 -20.51 0.79
CA ILE A 42 -16.34 -21.27 1.50
C ILE A 42 -16.18 -22.78 1.26
N SER A 43 -15.91 -23.20 0.02
CA SER A 43 -15.68 -24.62 -0.28
C SER A 43 -14.46 -25.21 0.44
N MET A 44 -13.53 -24.36 0.90
CA MET A 44 -12.39 -24.76 1.73
C MET A 44 -12.72 -24.86 3.23
N GLY A 45 -13.94 -24.53 3.66
CA GLY A 45 -14.35 -24.54 5.07
C GLY A 45 -13.76 -23.41 5.90
N GLU A 46 -13.22 -22.36 5.27
CA GLU A 46 -12.58 -21.24 5.95
C GLU A 46 -13.59 -20.14 6.30
N SER A 47 -13.41 -19.52 7.47
CA SER A 47 -14.29 -18.43 7.92
C SER A 47 -13.98 -17.13 7.16
N LEU A 48 -14.91 -16.74 6.28
CA LEU A 48 -14.80 -15.54 5.43
C LEU A 48 -14.59 -14.25 6.22
N THR A 49 -15.32 -14.09 7.31
CA THR A 49 -15.29 -12.91 8.18
C THR A 49 -13.98 -12.86 8.95
N LYS A 50 -13.54 -13.99 9.51
CA LYS A 50 -12.24 -14.07 10.18
C LYS A 50 -11.12 -13.72 9.21
N ARG A 51 -11.13 -14.19 7.97
CA ARG A 51 -10.07 -13.87 7.00
C ARG A 51 -10.15 -12.43 6.45
N ALA A 52 -11.35 -11.90 6.26
CA ALA A 52 -11.55 -10.53 5.76
C ALA A 52 -11.20 -9.46 6.81
N PHE A 53 -11.55 -9.69 8.08
CA PHE A 53 -11.46 -8.68 9.14
C PHE A 53 -10.34 -8.92 10.16
N ASN A 54 -9.84 -10.16 10.31
CA ASN A 54 -8.70 -10.46 11.19
C ASN A 54 -7.34 -10.19 10.52
N SER A 55 -7.36 -9.73 9.27
CA SER A 55 -6.18 -9.12 8.70
C SER A 55 -5.97 -7.82 9.48
N GLN A 56 -5.07 -7.85 10.47
CA GLN A 56 -4.48 -6.65 11.07
C GLN A 56 -4.30 -5.65 9.92
N TYR A 57 -5.16 -4.63 9.92
CA TYR A 57 -5.04 -3.52 9.02
C TYR A 57 -3.72 -2.88 9.43
N VAL A 58 -2.63 -3.29 8.79
CA VAL A 58 -1.39 -2.53 8.84
C VAL A 58 -1.73 -1.35 7.94
N PRO A 59 -1.97 -0.15 8.51
CA PRO A 59 -2.17 1.01 7.69
C PRO A 59 -0.94 1.10 6.77
N LYS A 60 -1.14 1.22 5.46
CA LYS A 60 -0.06 1.69 4.57
C LYS A 60 0.17 3.19 4.77
N THR A 61 0.32 3.60 6.01
CA THR A 61 0.76 4.93 6.44
C THR A 61 1.86 4.62 7.46
N SER A 62 3.09 4.40 7.05
CA SER A 62 3.95 5.34 6.32
C SER A 62 4.69 4.70 5.15
N VAL A 63 4.05 4.64 3.98
CA VAL A 63 4.86 4.65 2.74
C VAL A 63 5.30 6.09 2.53
N ARG A 64 6.63 6.29 2.60
CA ARG A 64 7.40 7.50 2.31
C ARG A 64 7.29 8.64 3.33
N ASN A 65 8.31 8.76 4.18
CA ASN A 65 9.00 10.03 4.35
C ASN A 65 9.42 10.52 2.95
N ASN A 66 8.48 11.08 2.22
CA ASN A 66 8.75 12.04 1.16
C ASN A 66 8.89 13.40 1.87
N ASP A 67 9.78 13.46 2.86
CA ASP A 67 10.28 14.74 3.30
C ASP A 67 11.01 15.23 2.05
N GLY A 68 10.49 16.28 1.41
CA GLY A 68 10.97 16.79 0.12
C GLY A 68 12.49 17.03 0.09
N LEU A 69 13.18 16.95 1.23
CA LEU A 69 14.61 16.77 1.42
C LEU A 69 15.28 15.84 0.40
N VAL A 70 14.79 14.61 0.19
CA VAL A 70 15.43 13.68 -0.77
C VAL A 70 15.29 14.19 -2.21
N ASP A 71 14.16 14.81 -2.54
CA ASP A 71 13.90 15.38 -3.86
C ASP A 71 14.68 16.68 -4.07
N SER A 72 14.85 17.49 -3.02
CA SER A 72 15.68 18.69 -2.98
C SER A 72 17.17 18.36 -3.15
N ILE A 73 17.69 17.36 -2.44
CA ILE A 73 19.08 16.89 -2.64
C ILE A 73 19.26 16.37 -4.07
N ARG A 74 18.30 15.59 -4.57
CA ARG A 74 18.33 15.09 -5.94
C ARG A 74 18.37 16.25 -6.93
N HIS A 75 17.52 17.26 -6.77
CA HIS A 75 17.50 18.44 -7.62
C HIS A 75 18.84 19.19 -7.60
N LEU A 76 19.43 19.41 -6.42
CA LEU A 76 20.71 20.11 -6.25
C LEU A 76 21.91 19.34 -6.84
N LEU A 77 21.87 18.00 -6.83
CA LEU A 77 22.89 17.16 -7.45
C LEU A 77 22.85 17.18 -8.98
N PHE A 78 21.68 17.45 -9.57
CA PHE A 78 21.49 17.50 -11.02
C PHE A 78 21.77 18.87 -11.64
N THR A 79 22.11 19.88 -10.83
CA THR A 79 22.49 21.21 -11.34
C THR A 79 23.97 21.24 -11.71
N ASP A 80 24.29 21.82 -12.87
CA ASP A 80 25.66 21.91 -13.43
C ASP A 80 26.67 22.65 -12.53
N ASN A 81 26.20 23.35 -11.48
CA ASN A 81 27.04 24.06 -10.53
C ASN A 81 27.45 23.23 -9.32
N PHE A 82 26.96 21.99 -9.16
CA PHE A 82 27.39 21.09 -8.09
C PHE A 82 28.84 20.62 -8.25
N THR A 83 29.34 20.53 -9.49
CA THR A 83 30.72 20.12 -9.79
C THR A 83 31.76 21.15 -9.35
N LYS A 84 31.35 22.37 -8.98
CA LYS A 84 32.24 23.41 -8.47
C LYS A 84 32.37 23.27 -6.95
N PRO A 85 33.57 23.00 -6.40
CA PRO A 85 33.76 22.98 -4.95
C PRO A 85 33.43 24.36 -4.37
N TYR A 86 32.74 24.39 -3.22
CA TYR A 86 32.25 25.60 -2.53
C TYR A 86 31.12 26.39 -3.22
N SER A 87 30.47 25.83 -4.25
CA SER A 87 29.21 26.37 -4.76
C SER A 87 28.13 26.38 -3.67
N HIS A 88 27.19 27.32 -3.75
CA HIS A 88 26.08 27.43 -2.80
C HIS A 88 25.26 26.12 -2.72
N GLU A 89 25.10 25.43 -3.85
CA GLU A 89 24.42 24.13 -3.93
C GLU A 89 25.19 23.02 -3.21
N HIS A 90 26.52 23.00 -3.33
CA HIS A 90 27.38 22.05 -2.64
C HIS A 90 27.34 22.25 -1.12
N LEU A 91 27.35 23.50 -0.67
CA LEU A 91 27.25 23.87 0.74
C LEU A 91 25.87 23.50 1.30
N LEU A 92 24.79 23.74 0.54
CA LEU A 92 23.43 23.39 0.94
C LEU A 92 23.25 21.88 1.10
N VAL A 93 23.77 21.08 0.17
CA VAL A 93 23.77 19.60 0.28
C VAL A 93 24.56 19.16 1.50
N HIS A 94 25.76 19.73 1.73
CA HIS A 94 26.59 19.39 2.88
C HIS A 94 25.85 19.66 4.21
N LEU A 95 25.26 20.84 4.37
CA LEU A 95 24.48 21.21 5.56
C LEU A 95 23.27 20.29 5.78
N LEU A 96 22.53 19.97 4.72
CA LEU A 96 21.38 19.06 4.78
C LEU A 96 21.80 17.63 5.16
N THR A 97 22.98 17.17 4.75
CA THR A 97 23.51 15.86 5.14
C THR A 97 24.12 15.82 6.54
N THR A 98 24.61 16.94 7.08
CA THR A 98 25.21 17.01 8.43
C THR A 98 24.20 17.32 9.53
N ALA A 99 23.03 17.88 9.19
CA ALA A 99 21.96 18.21 10.14
C ALA A 99 21.01 17.02 10.44
N LEU A 100 21.24 15.88 9.77
CA LEU A 100 20.62 14.58 10.01
C LEU A 100 21.44 13.77 11.01
#